data_AF-A0A7X8D3J4-F1
#
_entry.id   AF-A0A7X8D3J4-F1
#
_cell.length_a   1.000
_cell.length_b   1.000
_cell.length_c   1.000
_cell.angle_alpha   90.00
_cell.angle_beta   90.00
_cell.angle_gamma   90.00
#
_symmetry.space_group_name_H-M   'P 1'
#
loop_
_entity.id
_entity.type
_entity.pdbx_description
1 polymer ?
#
loop_
_entity_poly.entity_id
_entity_poly.type
_entity_poly.pdbx_seq_one_letter_code
_entity_poly.pdbx_strand_id
1 'polypeptide(L)' 'MTQVIYTVQPGDTLYGIALLYGSTVQGIVEANNITNPDLIYPGSIILIPVEEEYLESPPGSLIYTV' A
#
# COMPACT_ATOMS: atom_id res chain seq x y z
N MET A 1 1.81 2.33 13.48
CA MET A 1 1.13 1.58 12.40
C MET A 1 -0.37 1.81 12.53
N THR A 2 -0.95 2.49 11.57
CA THR A 2 -2.39 2.63 11.41
C THR A 2 -2.84 1.75 10.24
N GLN A 3 -4.11 1.36 10.20
CA GLN A 3 -4.63 0.50 9.13
C GLN A 3 -5.90 1.11 8.54
N VAL A 4 -5.95 1.20 7.22
CA VAL A 4 -7.12 1.68 6.48
C VAL A 4 -7.85 0.48 5.89
N ILE A 5 -9.18 0.48 5.99
CA ILE A 5 -10.03 -0.49 5.30
C ILE A 5 -10.48 0.15 3.99
N TYR A 6 -10.17 -0.49 2.87
CA TYR A 6 -10.44 0.04 1.54
C TYR A 6 -11.22 -0.95 0.69
N THR A 7 -12.19 -0.45 -0.08
CA THR A 7 -12.92 -1.25 -1.07
C THR A 7 -12.33 -0.97 -2.45
N VAL A 8 -11.77 -2.01 -3.08
CA VAL A 8 -11.14 -1.94 -4.40
C VAL A 8 -12.15 -1.46 -5.43
N GLN A 9 -11.75 -0.49 -6.25
CA GLN A 9 -12.54 0.08 -7.34
C GLN A 9 -12.10 -0.48 -8.70
N PRO A 10 -12.97 -0.42 -9.73
CA PRO A 10 -12.58 -0.78 -11.09
C PRO A 10 -11.39 0.06 -11.58
N GLY A 11 -10.32 -0.62 -12.02
CA GLY A 11 -9.09 0.01 -12.50
C GLY A 11 -8.01 0.22 -11.43
N ASP A 12 -8.30 -0.11 -10.17
CA ASP A 12 -7.29 -0.06 -9.12
C ASP A 12 -6.18 -1.10 -9.33
N THR A 13 -4.99 -0.75 -8.84
CA THR A 13 -3.86 -1.67 -8.69
C THR A 13 -3.34 -1.59 -7.27
N LEU A 14 -2.74 -2.67 -6.75
CA LEU A 14 -2.13 -2.62 -5.41
C LEU A 14 -1.05 -1.55 -5.31
N TYR A 15 -0.30 -1.30 -6.38
CA TYR A 15 0.69 -0.23 -6.44
C TYR A 15 0.06 1.16 -6.30
N GLY A 16 -0.98 1.46 -7.09
CA GLY A 16 -1.69 2.74 -7.02
C GLY A 16 -2.32 2.98 -5.65
N ILE A 17 -2.93 1.93 -5.07
CA ILE A 17 -3.49 1.97 -3.71
C ILE A 17 -2.37 2.22 -2.69
N ALA A 18 -1.27 1.49 -2.76
CA ALA A 18 -0.16 1.66 -1.82
C ALA A 18 0.39 3.09 -1.84
N LEU A 19 0.61 3.66 -3.02
CA LEU A 19 1.04 5.05 -3.15
C LEU A 19 0.04 6.05 -2.56
N LEU A 20 -1.26 5.85 -2.81
CA LEU A 20 -2.31 6.76 -2.35
C LEU A 20 -2.35 6.86 -0.81
N TYR A 21 -2.06 5.76 -0.12
CA TYR A 21 -2.16 5.67 1.33
C TYR A 21 -0.80 5.69 2.05
N GLY A 22 0.32 5.88 1.33
CA GLY A 22 1.65 5.84 1.94
C GLY A 22 2.00 4.45 2.51
N SER A 23 1.61 3.41 1.80
CA SER A 23 1.85 2.01 2.13
C SER A 23 2.81 1.36 1.12
N THR A 24 3.07 0.06 1.27
CA THR A 24 3.82 -0.75 0.30
C THR A 24 2.95 -1.89 -0.21
N VAL A 25 3.16 -2.30 -1.47
CA VAL A 25 2.47 -3.45 -2.05
C VAL A 25 2.68 -4.70 -1.21
N GLN A 26 3.92 -4.91 -0.74
CA GLN A 26 4.25 -6.05 0.11
C GLN A 26 3.49 -6.03 1.44
N GLY A 27 3.42 -4.87 2.11
CA GLY A 27 2.64 -4.72 3.33
C GLY A 27 1.16 -5.03 3.13
N ILE A 28 0.57 -4.57 2.02
CA ILE A 28 -0.83 -4.90 1.68
C ILE A 28 -0.99 -6.41 1.42
N VAL A 29 -0.06 -7.03 0.69
CA VAL A 29 -0.10 -8.46 0.37
C VAL A 29 -0.05 -9.31 1.63
N GLU A 30 0.88 -9.00 2.54
CA GLU A 30 1.06 -9.72 3.80
C GLU A 30 -0.16 -9.53 4.72
N ALA A 31 -0.69 -8.31 4.84
CA ALA A 31 -1.85 -8.02 5.67
C ALA A 31 -3.14 -8.73 5.23
N ASN A 32 -3.27 -9.04 3.94
CA ASN A 32 -4.48 -9.64 3.35
C ASN A 32 -4.30 -11.09 2.90
N ASN A 33 -3.11 -11.67 3.08
CA ASN A 33 -2.76 -13.01 2.58
C ASN A 33 -3.03 -13.16 1.06
N ILE A 34 -2.68 -12.14 0.28
CA ILE A 34 -2.90 -12.13 -1.17
C ILE A 34 -1.83 -12.99 -1.86
N THR A 35 -2.24 -14.08 -2.50
CA THR A 35 -1.29 -14.97 -3.20
C THR A 35 -0.78 -14.37 -4.51
N ASN A 36 -1.63 -13.63 -5.23
CA ASN A 36 -1.24 -12.98 -6.48
C ASN A 36 -1.51 -11.46 -6.39
N PRO A 37 -0.47 -10.64 -6.21
CA PRO A 37 -0.59 -9.19 -6.08
C PRO A 37 -1.18 -8.48 -7.30
N ASP A 38 -1.08 -9.10 -8.48
CA ASP A 38 -1.59 -8.54 -9.74
C ASP A 38 -3.09 -8.84 -9.96
N LEU A 39 -3.69 -9.68 -9.12
CA LEU A 39 -5.10 -10.07 -9.20
C LEU A 39 -5.86 -9.59 -7.97
N ILE A 40 -6.36 -8.36 -8.06
CA ILE A 40 -7.35 -7.81 -7.14
C ILE A 40 -8.67 -7.57 -7.87
N TYR A 41 -9.78 -7.73 -7.15
CA TYR A 41 -11.11 -7.66 -7.73
C TYR A 41 -11.86 -6.43 -7.23
N PRO A 42 -12.53 -5.67 -8.13
CA PRO A 42 -13.42 -4.59 -7.70
C PRO A 42 -14.49 -5.09 -6.72
N GLY A 43 -14.74 -4.32 -5.67
CA GLY A 43 -15.64 -4.67 -4.57
C GLY A 43 -14.98 -5.48 -3.45
N SER A 44 -13.74 -5.95 -3.62
CA SER A 44 -13.01 -6.59 -2.52
C SER A 44 -12.64 -5.57 -1.44
N ILE A 45 -12.79 -5.96 -0.18
CA ILE A 45 -12.33 -5.19 0.97
C ILE A 45 -10.92 -5.66 1.30
N ILE A 46 -9.97 -4.73 1.37
CA ILE A 46 -8.58 -5.00 1.74
C ILE A 46 -8.13 -4.08 2.87
N LEU A 47 -7.16 -4.55 3.63
CA LEU A 47 -6.46 -3.84 4.68
C LEU A 47 -5.21 -3.17 4.11
N ILE A 48 -5.02 -1.90 4.41
CA ILE A 48 -3.84 -1.14 3.97
C ILE A 48 -3.08 -0.71 5.21
N PRO A 49 -1.94 -1.35 5.52
CA PRO A 49 -1.07 -0.91 6.61
C PRO A 49 -0.40 0.41 6.24
N VAL A 50 -0.53 1.44 7.06
CA VAL A 50 0.13 2.73 6.89
C VAL A 50 1.17 2.89 7.98
N GLU A 51 2.41 3.06 7.56
CA GLU A 51 3.50 3.41 8.47
C GLU A 51 3.54 4.92 8.61
N GLU A 52 3.30 5.42 9.82
CA GLU A 52 3.32 6.87 10.13
C GLU A 52 4.68 7.51 9.84
N GLU A 53 5.72 6.71 9.63
CA GLU A 53 7.08 7.13 9.29
C GLU A 53 7.14 7.96 7.98
N TYR A 54 6.18 7.75 7.05
CA TYR A 54 6.04 8.56 5.82
C TYR A 54 5.49 9.98 6.04
N LEU A 55 4.95 10.30 7.23
CA LEU A 55 4.49 11.66 7.55
C LEU A 55 5.60 12.54 8.13
N GLU A 56 6.71 11.97 8.59
CA GLU A 56 7.86 12.73 9.15
C GLU A 56 9.15 12.67 8.30
N SER A 57 9.21 11.79 7.30
CA SER A 57 10.33 11.71 6.34
C SER A 57 9.84 11.94 4.91
N PRO A 58 10.26 13.03 4.22
CA PRO A 58 9.86 13.24 2.83
C PRO A 58 10.40 12.11 1.93
N PRO A 59 9.59 11.55 1.02
CA PRO A 59 10.05 10.61 0.00
C PRO A 59 10.92 11.39 -1.00
N GLY A 60 12.22 11.39 -0.73
CA GLY A 60 13.23 12.18 -1.44
C GLY A 60 14.64 12.08 -0.85
N SER A 61 14.84 11.42 0.30
CA SER A 61 16.18 10.99 0.70
C SER A 61 16.68 9.88 -0.22
N LEU A 62 17.20 10.29 -1.38
CA LEU A 62 18.26 9.54 -2.05
C LEU A 62 19.39 9.48 -1.03
N ILE A 63 19.61 8.32 -0.42
CA ILE A 63 20.87 8.08 0.29
C ILE A 63 21.94 7.99 -0.79
N TYR A 64 22.46 9.13 -1.23
CA TYR A 64 23.74 9.23 -1.91
C TYR A 64 24.80 8.97 -0.84
N THR A 65 25.09 7.71 -0.56
CA THR A 65 26.36 7.35 0.07
C THR A 65 27.46 7.63 -0.94
N VAL A 66 28.33 8.60 -0.60
CA VAL A 66 29.61 8.84 -1.26
C VAL A 66 30.56 7.65 -1.13
#